data_AF-A0A258K2J1-F1
#
_entry.id   AF-A0A258K2J1-F1
#
_cell.length_a   1.000
_cell.length_b   1.000
_cell.length_c   1.000
_cell.angle_alpha   90.00
_cell.angle_beta   90.00
_cell.angle_gamma   90.00
#
_symmetry.space_group_name_H-M   'P 1'
#
loop_
_entity.id
_entity.type
_entity.pdbx_description
1 polymer ?
#
loop_
_entity_poly.entity_id
_entity_poly.type
_entity_poly.pdbx_seq_one_letter_code
_entity_poly.pdbx_strand_id
1 'polypeptide(L)'
;MRDVPAPLAAMLESGVTTLCHGWRITRRDGLVQGFTDHDRDLVVAALIFRAGAGISGSENALAQGLGVTGLEVSGALSDVSLTEADLAAGHYDGAALDLLLIDWSHPENHLLLRRGTIGEVRREGGAFVAELRGAADALNQTRGRVLGASCDADFGDARCGLDLTHPGRRAVTTIAAVEGDLALVLAGLGGTADGVFTDGRLTFTTGANAGFSTEVKSQSGALVRLWQRPPAPVVAGDGVTVTMGCDKRFTTCRDRFGNAVNFRGFPHMPGNDYVISIAIAGEGGHDGTVLT
;
A
#
# COMPACT_ATOMS: atom_id res chain seq x y z
N MET A 1 1.98 30.62 11.29
CA MET A 1 0.85 30.97 12.18
C MET A 1 -0.39 30.33 11.56
N ARG A 2 -1.25 29.66 12.34
CA ARG A 2 -2.46 29.04 11.81
C ARG A 2 -3.55 30.10 11.67
N ASP A 3 -4.31 30.03 10.60
CA ASP A 3 -5.49 30.86 10.42
C ASP A 3 -6.63 30.26 11.25
N VAL A 4 -7.10 30.99 12.27
CA VAL A 4 -8.12 30.51 13.21
C VAL A 4 -9.43 31.20 12.82
N PRO A 5 -10.52 30.46 12.54
CA PRO A 5 -11.81 31.06 12.24
C PRO A 5 -12.22 32.07 13.31
N ALA A 6 -12.73 33.24 12.90
CA ALA A 6 -13.06 34.32 13.83
C ALA A 6 -14.00 33.90 14.98
N PRO A 7 -15.05 33.07 14.77
CA PRO A 7 -15.88 32.58 15.87
C PRO A 7 -15.08 31.73 16.88
N LEU A 8 -14.19 30.88 16.37
CA LEU A 8 -13.34 30.01 17.20
C LEU A 8 -12.32 30.83 18.00
N ALA A 9 -11.73 31.86 17.38
CA ALA A 9 -10.80 32.78 18.05
C ALA A 9 -11.50 33.54 19.19
N ALA A 10 -12.68 34.10 18.94
CA ALA A 10 -13.46 34.82 19.96
C ALA A 10 -13.86 33.90 21.13
N MET A 11 -14.23 32.65 20.86
CA MET A 11 -14.51 31.67 21.91
C MET A 11 -13.26 31.35 22.74
N LEU A 12 -12.12 31.10 22.10
CA LEU A 12 -10.86 30.84 22.78
C LEU A 12 -10.45 32.00 23.70
N GLU A 13 -10.68 33.24 23.27
CA GLU A 13 -10.42 34.46 24.05
C GLU A 13 -11.41 34.65 25.21
N SER A 14 -12.64 34.12 25.10
CA SER A 14 -13.67 34.26 26.14
C SER A 14 -13.35 33.52 27.45
N GLY A 15 -12.45 32.53 27.40
CA GLY A 15 -12.06 31.70 28.54
C GLY A 15 -13.05 30.58 28.91
N VAL A 16 -14.24 30.52 28.28
CA VAL A 16 -15.20 29.42 28.41
C VAL A 16 -15.25 28.69 27.08
N THR A 17 -14.71 27.47 27.03
CA THR A 17 -14.54 26.73 25.76
C THR A 17 -15.47 25.53 25.69
N THR A 18 -16.13 25.36 24.55
CA THR A 18 -16.94 24.19 24.20
C THR A 18 -16.21 23.33 23.17
N LEU A 19 -14.93 23.03 23.46
CA LEU A 19 -14.04 22.37 22.51
C LEU A 19 -13.97 20.87 22.73
N CYS A 20 -13.85 20.14 21.62
CA CYS A 20 -13.57 18.72 21.55
C CYS A 20 -12.60 18.44 20.39
N HIS A 21 -12.00 17.26 20.38
CA HIS A 21 -11.21 16.79 19.25
C HIS A 21 -12.05 15.94 18.30
N GLY A 22 -11.70 16.03 17.02
CA GLY A 22 -12.21 15.14 15.99
C GLY A 22 -11.07 14.52 15.21
N TRP A 23 -11.20 13.24 14.86
CA TRP A 23 -10.31 12.54 13.96
C TRP A 23 -11.08 12.15 12.71
N ARG A 24 -10.59 12.59 11.55
CA ARG A 24 -11.09 12.14 10.26
C ARG A 24 -10.06 11.22 9.61
N ILE A 25 -10.43 9.96 9.42
CA ILE A 25 -9.64 8.96 8.71
C ILE A 25 -10.17 8.85 7.28
N THR A 26 -9.27 8.88 6.30
CA THR A 26 -9.57 8.65 4.88
C THR A 26 -8.75 7.48 4.38
N ARG A 27 -9.40 6.35 4.11
CA ARG A 27 -8.79 5.15 3.52
C ARG A 27 -8.45 5.38 2.05
N ARG A 28 -7.53 4.56 1.51
CA ARG A 28 -7.10 4.65 0.09
C ARG A 28 -8.21 4.30 -0.90
N ASP A 29 -9.20 3.53 -0.46
CA ASP A 29 -10.40 3.19 -1.23
C ASP A 29 -11.49 4.28 -1.22
N GLY A 30 -11.25 5.40 -0.51
CA GLY A 30 -12.15 6.54 -0.44
C GLY A 30 -13.14 6.49 0.72
N LEU A 31 -13.17 5.44 1.54
CA LEU A 31 -13.99 5.43 2.74
C LEU A 31 -13.48 6.49 3.73
N VAL A 32 -14.38 7.39 4.14
CA VAL A 32 -14.11 8.45 5.12
C VAL A 32 -14.89 8.17 6.40
N GLN A 33 -14.20 8.22 7.53
CA GLN A 33 -14.77 7.99 8.86
C GLN A 33 -14.39 9.14 9.79
N GLY A 34 -15.34 9.57 10.63
CA GLY A 34 -15.13 10.59 11.64
C GLY A 34 -15.32 10.02 13.04
N PHE A 35 -14.48 10.45 13.98
CA PHE A 35 -14.50 10.04 15.38
C PHE A 35 -14.29 11.26 16.27
N THR A 36 -14.92 11.31 17.44
CA THR A 36 -14.76 12.42 18.39
C THR A 36 -14.60 11.93 19.83
N ASP A 37 -13.90 12.72 20.65
CA ASP A 37 -13.81 12.55 22.10
C ASP A 37 -15.00 13.19 22.84
N HIS A 38 -15.92 13.83 22.11
CA HIS A 38 -17.20 14.27 22.64
C HIS A 38 -18.11 13.08 22.97
N ASP A 39 -19.07 13.28 23.88
CA ASP A 39 -19.99 12.24 24.34
C ASP A 39 -21.18 12.03 23.38
N ARG A 40 -21.30 12.85 22.32
CA ARG A 40 -22.35 12.75 21.30
C ARG A 40 -21.79 12.85 19.89
N ASP A 41 -22.50 12.24 18.95
CA ASP A 41 -22.19 12.35 17.54
C ASP A 41 -22.29 13.82 17.08
N LEU A 42 -21.27 14.27 16.33
CA LEU A 42 -21.20 15.62 15.76
C LEU A 42 -21.22 15.55 14.24
N VAL A 43 -21.82 16.54 13.57
CA VAL A 43 -21.79 16.65 12.11
C VAL A 43 -20.85 17.78 11.72
N VAL A 44 -19.71 17.46 11.12
CA VAL A 44 -18.69 18.43 10.70
C VAL A 44 -18.44 18.27 9.21
N ALA A 45 -18.66 19.34 8.43
CA ALA A 45 -18.48 19.33 6.98
C ALA A 45 -19.18 18.15 6.28
N ALA A 46 -20.44 17.89 6.65
CA ALA A 46 -21.29 16.78 6.18
C ALA A 46 -20.82 15.36 6.55
N LEU A 47 -19.74 15.21 7.34
CA LEU A 47 -19.30 13.94 7.90
C LEU A 47 -19.79 13.79 9.34
N ILE A 48 -20.32 12.62 9.70
CA ILE A 48 -20.65 12.28 11.08
C ILE A 48 -19.38 11.84 11.80
N PHE A 49 -19.03 12.58 12.85
CA PHE A 49 -18.00 12.23 13.82
C PHE A 49 -18.68 11.46 14.95
N ARG A 50 -18.42 10.15 15.00
CA ARG A 50 -19.10 9.26 15.95
C ARG A 50 -18.44 9.32 17.32
N ALA A 51 -19.26 9.47 18.36
CA ALA A 51 -18.86 9.34 19.74
C ALA A 51 -18.74 7.86 20.14
N GLY A 52 -18.03 7.58 21.23
CA GLY A 52 -17.97 6.23 21.82
C GLY A 52 -17.18 5.18 21.02
N ALA A 53 -16.53 5.56 19.92
CA ALA A 53 -15.64 4.70 19.14
C ALA A 53 -14.22 4.57 19.76
N GLY A 54 -14.00 5.18 20.93
CA GLY A 54 -12.80 4.98 21.75
C GLY A 54 -11.50 5.52 21.14
N ILE A 55 -11.56 6.45 20.18
CA ILE A 55 -10.35 7.17 19.73
C ILE A 55 -9.98 8.26 20.72
N SER A 56 -8.73 8.22 21.18
CA SER A 56 -8.12 9.23 22.04
C SER A 56 -6.71 9.52 21.54
N GLY A 57 -6.30 10.80 21.59
CA GLY A 57 -4.94 11.20 21.26
C GLY A 57 -4.03 11.11 22.48
N SER A 58 -2.79 10.65 22.30
CA SER A 58 -1.75 10.76 23.33
C SER A 58 -1.02 12.10 23.26
N GLU A 59 0.03 12.25 24.08
CA GLU A 59 0.78 13.49 24.25
C GLU A 59 1.43 13.98 22.94
N ASN A 60 1.28 15.28 22.67
CA ASN A 60 1.68 15.90 21.41
C ASN A 60 3.09 16.48 21.50
N ALA A 61 4.08 15.85 20.85
CA ALA A 61 5.36 16.48 20.58
C ALA A 61 5.33 17.26 19.24
N LEU A 62 5.64 18.55 19.30
CA LEU A 62 5.95 19.40 18.14
C LEU A 62 7.44 19.70 18.17
N ALA A 63 8.21 19.17 17.22
CA ALA A 63 9.60 19.56 17.01
C ALA A 63 9.72 20.47 15.79
N GLN A 64 10.54 21.52 15.90
CA GLN A 64 10.95 22.31 14.74
C GLN A 64 12.10 21.58 14.03
N GLY A 65 11.89 21.14 12.79
CA GLY A 65 12.91 20.48 11.97
C GLY A 65 12.36 19.36 11.07
N LEU A 66 13.26 18.63 10.41
CA LEU A 66 12.95 17.43 9.60
C LEU A 66 12.92 16.13 10.41
N GLY A 67 13.13 16.21 11.73
CA GLY A 67 13.00 15.04 12.60
C GLY A 67 11.57 14.51 12.57
N VAL A 68 11.42 13.19 12.51
CA VAL A 68 10.10 12.54 12.53
C VAL A 68 9.46 12.84 13.89
N THR A 69 8.50 13.77 13.91
CA THR A 69 7.62 13.94 15.07
C THR A 69 6.52 12.89 14.95
N GLY A 70 6.60 11.84 15.76
CA GLY A 70 5.51 10.90 15.93
C GLY A 70 4.43 11.49 16.84
N LEU A 71 3.16 11.27 16.49
CA LEU A 71 2.06 11.30 17.43
C LEU A 71 1.50 9.89 17.49
N GLU A 72 1.06 9.41 18.64
CA GLU A 72 0.32 8.15 18.70
C GLU A 72 -1.17 8.47 18.87
N VAL A 73 -1.98 7.75 18.11
CA VAL A 73 -3.44 7.79 18.25
C VAL A 73 -3.88 6.39 18.61
N SER A 74 -4.52 6.24 19.76
CA SER A 74 -5.09 4.98 20.20
C SER A 74 -6.59 5.00 19.97
N GLY A 75 -7.15 3.86 19.57
CA GLY A 75 -8.56 3.69 19.28
C GLY A 75 -9.07 2.35 19.79
N ALA A 76 -10.33 2.30 20.24
CA ALA A 76 -10.99 1.03 20.49
C ALA A 76 -11.47 0.43 19.17
N LEU A 77 -11.35 -0.89 19.03
CA LEU A 77 -11.99 -1.60 17.92
C LEU A 77 -13.49 -1.63 18.13
N SER A 78 -14.26 -1.43 17.07
CA SER A 78 -15.71 -1.58 17.11
C SER A 78 -16.23 -2.18 15.82
N ASP A 79 -17.20 -3.09 15.94
CA ASP A 79 -17.81 -3.81 14.81
C ASP A 79 -18.47 -2.88 13.77
N VAL A 80 -18.71 -1.62 14.14
CA VAL A 80 -19.48 -0.66 13.33
C VAL A 80 -18.58 0.28 12.51
N SER A 81 -17.30 0.47 12.88
CA SER A 81 -16.45 1.46 12.22
C SER A 81 -15.02 0.98 11.97
N LEU A 82 -14.34 0.49 13.01
CA LEU A 82 -12.95 0.03 12.95
C LEU A 82 -12.92 -1.45 13.30
N THR A 83 -13.21 -2.28 12.31
CA THR A 83 -13.26 -3.73 12.48
C THR A 83 -11.86 -4.33 12.49
N GLU A 84 -11.69 -5.42 13.23
CA GLU A 84 -10.43 -6.17 13.22
C GLU A 84 -10.11 -6.71 11.81
N ALA A 85 -11.14 -7.15 11.08
CA ALA A 85 -11.01 -7.66 9.72
C ALA A 85 -10.44 -6.60 8.77
N ASP A 86 -10.92 -5.36 8.84
CA ASP A 86 -10.40 -4.28 7.98
C ASP A 86 -8.93 -3.94 8.28
N LEU A 87 -8.56 -3.93 9.56
CA LEU A 87 -7.17 -3.69 9.97
C LEU A 87 -6.26 -4.84 9.56
N ALA A 88 -6.71 -6.10 9.71
CA ALA A 88 -5.96 -7.26 9.26
C ALA A 88 -5.80 -7.31 7.73
N ALA A 89 -6.77 -6.76 6.99
CA ALA A 89 -6.70 -6.61 5.54
C ALA A 89 -5.80 -5.44 5.07
N GLY A 90 -5.20 -4.67 6.00
CA GLY A 90 -4.32 -3.54 5.67
C GLY A 90 -5.04 -2.34 5.08
N HIS A 91 -6.37 -2.23 5.23
CA HIS A 91 -7.14 -1.16 4.60
C HIS A 91 -6.81 0.25 5.14
N TYR A 92 -6.27 0.32 6.36
CA TYR A 92 -5.86 1.56 7.01
C TYR A 92 -4.38 1.90 6.78
N ASP A 93 -3.62 1.06 6.07
CA ASP A 93 -2.18 1.27 5.84
C ASP A 93 -1.95 2.53 4.99
N GLY A 94 -1.28 3.53 5.58
CA GLY A 94 -1.09 4.83 4.96
C GLY A 94 -2.38 5.60 4.71
N ALA A 95 -3.46 5.30 5.43
CA ALA A 95 -4.67 6.12 5.43
C ALA A 95 -4.35 7.53 5.94
N ALA A 96 -4.99 8.54 5.37
CA ALA A 96 -4.81 9.92 5.83
C ALA A 96 -5.59 10.14 7.12
N LEU A 97 -4.96 10.84 8.08
CA LEU A 97 -5.58 11.24 9.34
C LEU A 97 -5.51 12.76 9.48
N ASP A 98 -6.67 13.37 9.65
CA ASP A 98 -6.83 14.78 10.02
C ASP A 98 -7.28 14.87 11.48
N LEU A 99 -6.50 15.55 12.33
CA LEU A 99 -6.89 15.93 13.68
C LEU A 99 -7.49 17.33 13.64
N LEU A 100 -8.72 17.46 14.12
CA LEU A 100 -9.49 18.70 14.18
C LEU A 100 -9.75 19.10 15.63
N LEU A 101 -9.81 20.41 15.84
CA LEU A 101 -10.40 21.02 17.01
C LEU A 101 -11.80 21.51 16.61
N ILE A 102 -12.83 21.07 17.32
CA ILE A 102 -14.22 21.33 16.98
C ILE A 102 -14.91 22.00 18.16
N ASP A 103 -15.66 23.06 17.91
CA ASP A 103 -16.65 23.56 18.86
C ASP A 103 -17.87 22.63 18.82
N TRP A 104 -18.09 21.82 19.87
CA TRP A 104 -19.21 20.89 19.89
C TRP A 104 -20.57 21.60 19.95
N SER A 105 -20.62 22.87 20.37
CA SER A 105 -21.86 23.66 20.41
C SER A 105 -22.24 24.22 19.03
N HIS A 106 -21.24 24.43 18.17
CA HIS A 106 -21.36 24.93 16.80
C HIS A 106 -20.35 24.21 15.90
N PRO A 107 -20.60 22.95 15.48
CA PRO A 107 -19.62 22.10 14.80
C PRO A 107 -19.11 22.63 13.44
N GLU A 108 -19.80 23.61 12.85
CA GLU A 108 -19.31 24.38 11.72
C GLU A 108 -18.02 25.15 12.03
N ASN A 109 -17.80 25.51 13.31
CA ASN A 109 -16.58 26.15 13.81
C ASN A 109 -15.56 25.08 14.18
N HIS A 110 -14.70 24.75 13.22
CA HIS A 110 -13.63 23.77 13.43
C HIS A 110 -12.32 24.25 12.80
N LEU A 111 -11.21 23.71 13.31
CA LEU A 111 -9.86 24.02 12.87
C LEU A 111 -9.07 22.73 12.67
N LEU A 112 -8.44 22.58 11.51
CA LEU A 112 -7.49 21.50 11.28
C LEU A 112 -6.23 21.76 12.13
N LEU A 113 -5.99 20.90 13.12
CA LEU A 113 -4.80 20.95 13.95
C LEU A 113 -3.62 20.25 13.29
N ARG A 114 -3.83 19.09 12.67
CA ARG A 114 -2.73 18.32 12.08
C ARG A 114 -3.25 17.41 10.98
N ARG A 115 -2.38 17.17 9.99
CA ARG A 115 -2.55 16.14 8.97
C ARG A 115 -1.35 15.20 9.02
N GLY A 116 -1.61 13.91 8.90
CA GLY A 116 -0.58 12.88 8.77
C GLY A 116 -1.13 11.63 8.12
N THR A 117 -0.33 10.57 8.14
CA THR A 117 -0.72 9.25 7.64
C THR A 117 -0.57 8.21 8.72
N ILE A 118 -1.47 7.24 8.75
CA ILE A 118 -1.37 6.07 9.63
C ILE A 118 -0.16 5.23 9.18
N GLY A 119 0.77 5.05 10.11
CA GLY A 119 1.97 4.24 9.99
C GLY A 119 1.74 2.83 10.52
N GLU A 120 2.57 2.40 11.48
CA GLU A 120 2.42 1.11 12.12
C GLU A 120 1.12 1.07 12.95
N VAL A 121 0.35 -0.01 12.83
CA VAL A 121 -0.80 -0.26 13.69
C VAL A 121 -0.51 -1.50 14.56
N ARG A 122 -0.44 -1.29 15.87
CA ARG A 122 -0.28 -2.34 16.88
C ARG A 122 -1.63 -2.67 17.52
N ARG A 123 -1.77 -3.91 17.99
CA ARG A 123 -2.98 -4.40 18.66
C ARG A 123 -2.66 -4.73 20.10
N GLU A 124 -3.45 -4.21 21.03
CA GLU A 124 -3.35 -4.55 22.45
C GLU A 124 -4.75 -4.59 23.07
N GLY A 125 -5.12 -5.73 23.64
CA GLY A 125 -6.29 -5.84 24.53
C GLY A 125 -7.65 -5.43 23.94
N GLY A 126 -7.88 -5.60 22.64
CA GLY A 126 -9.12 -5.17 21.96
C GLY A 126 -9.11 -3.69 21.53
N ALA A 127 -8.00 -3.00 21.74
CA ALA A 127 -7.69 -1.70 21.18
C ALA A 127 -6.61 -1.81 20.10
N PHE A 128 -6.51 -0.77 19.28
CA PHE A 128 -5.38 -0.56 18.39
C PHE A 128 -4.65 0.73 18.74
N VAL A 129 -3.35 0.74 18.48
CA VAL A 129 -2.50 1.92 18.56
C VAL A 129 -1.94 2.16 17.18
N ALA A 130 -2.29 3.29 16.58
CA ALA A 130 -1.79 3.71 15.29
C ALA A 130 -0.75 4.81 15.47
N GLU A 131 0.43 4.60 14.91
CA GLU A 131 1.44 5.64 14.76
C GLU A 131 0.95 6.65 13.72
N LEU A 132 0.89 7.94 14.08
CA LEU A 132 0.68 9.02 13.14
C LEU A 132 2.03 9.55 12.66
N ARG A 133 2.29 9.35 11.38
CA ARG A 133 3.49 9.88 10.70
C ARG A 133 3.18 11.26 10.14
N GLY A 134 4.03 12.23 10.49
CA GLY A 134 3.99 13.57 9.93
C GLY A 134 4.44 13.60 8.46
N ALA A 135 4.17 14.72 7.78
CA ALA A 135 4.51 14.88 6.36
C ALA A 135 6.01 14.70 6.03
N ALA A 136 6.90 14.94 7.00
CA ALA A 136 8.35 14.77 6.84
C ALA A 136 8.77 13.30 6.68
N ASP A 137 7.97 12.33 7.11
CA ASP A 137 8.27 10.89 6.96
C ASP A 137 8.50 10.51 5.49
N ALA A 138 7.74 11.11 4.58
CA ALA A 138 7.90 10.90 3.14
C ALA A 138 9.28 11.31 2.60
N LEU A 139 9.98 12.21 3.30
CA LEU A 139 11.35 12.67 2.96
C LEU A 139 12.43 11.75 3.53
N ASN A 140 12.11 10.94 4.53
CA ASN A 140 13.05 10.02 5.17
C ASN A 140 13.14 8.66 4.44
N GLN A 141 12.53 8.56 3.27
CA GLN A 141 12.59 7.36 2.43
C GLN A 141 13.82 7.43 1.53
N THR A 142 14.63 6.37 1.52
CA THR A 142 15.70 6.22 0.54
C THR A 142 15.09 6.19 -0.86
N ARG A 143 15.27 7.28 -1.61
CA ARG A 143 14.82 7.39 -2.99
C ARG A 143 16.02 7.30 -3.92
N GLY A 144 15.88 6.51 -4.97
CA GLY A 144 16.94 6.30 -5.95
C GLY A 144 16.75 4.98 -6.66
N ARG A 145 17.63 4.71 -7.62
CA ARG A 145 17.66 3.45 -8.34
C ARG A 145 18.89 2.67 -7.90
N VAL A 146 18.69 1.40 -7.60
CA VAL A 146 19.80 0.47 -7.51
C VAL A 146 20.19 0.10 -8.94
N LEU A 147 21.44 0.34 -9.30
CA LEU A 147 21.96 -0.11 -10.57
C LEU A 147 22.29 -1.60 -10.43
N GLY A 148 21.58 -2.45 -11.17
CA GLY A 148 21.78 -3.89 -11.13
C GLY A 148 21.35 -4.54 -12.45
N ALA A 149 21.72 -5.81 -12.63
CA ALA A 149 21.45 -6.54 -13.88
C ALA A 149 19.95 -6.71 -14.17
N SER A 150 19.14 -6.92 -13.14
CA SER A 150 17.69 -7.09 -13.24
C SER A 150 16.97 -5.77 -13.51
N CYS A 151 15.81 -5.85 -14.16
CA CYS A 151 14.90 -4.71 -14.33
C CYS A 151 14.35 -4.25 -12.98
N ASP A 152 14.43 -2.94 -12.70
CA ASP A 152 13.88 -2.30 -11.51
C ASP A 152 12.50 -1.63 -11.77
N ALA A 153 11.91 -1.84 -12.94
CA ALA A 153 10.56 -1.35 -13.26
C ALA A 153 9.51 -2.40 -12.87
N ASP A 154 8.34 -1.94 -12.45
CA ASP A 154 7.19 -2.80 -12.26
C ASP A 154 6.64 -3.24 -13.62
N PHE A 155 6.15 -4.48 -13.69
CA PHE A 155 5.69 -5.01 -14.97
C PHE A 155 4.43 -4.26 -15.40
N GLY A 156 4.50 -3.61 -16.56
CA GLY A 156 3.42 -2.77 -17.08
C GLY A 156 3.31 -1.36 -16.48
N ASP A 157 4.26 -0.94 -15.64
CA ASP A 157 4.32 0.45 -15.20
C ASP A 157 4.70 1.40 -16.36
N ALA A 158 4.69 2.72 -16.10
CA ALA A 158 5.04 3.72 -17.11
C ALA A 158 6.48 3.60 -17.63
N ARG A 159 7.40 3.03 -16.84
CA ARG A 159 8.80 2.84 -17.23
C ARG A 159 8.97 1.61 -18.12
N CYS A 160 8.20 0.56 -17.88
CA CYS A 160 8.10 -0.66 -18.65
C CYS A 160 7.34 -0.43 -19.96
N GLY A 161 6.22 0.30 -19.91
CA GLY A 161 5.41 0.67 -21.08
C GLY A 161 4.61 -0.47 -21.71
N LEU A 162 4.65 -1.68 -21.15
CA LEU A 162 3.85 -2.80 -21.65
C LEU A 162 2.40 -2.69 -21.18
N ASP A 163 1.48 -2.65 -22.14
CA ASP A 163 0.07 -2.79 -21.83
C ASP A 163 -0.25 -4.24 -21.41
N LEU A 164 -0.56 -4.42 -20.12
CA LEU A 164 -0.98 -5.72 -19.55
C LEU A 164 -2.46 -6.03 -19.80
N THR A 165 -3.24 -5.06 -20.30
CA THR A 165 -4.63 -5.28 -20.66
C THR A 165 -4.80 -6.01 -21.98
N HIS A 166 -3.75 -6.00 -22.81
CA HIS A 166 -3.69 -6.67 -24.12
C HIS A 166 -4.06 -8.16 -24.01
N PRO A 167 -4.90 -8.69 -24.94
CA PRO A 167 -5.21 -10.12 -25.02
C PRO A 167 -3.93 -10.96 -25.08
N GLY A 168 -3.83 -11.98 -24.23
CA GLY A 168 -2.64 -12.84 -24.14
C GLY A 168 -1.61 -12.43 -23.09
N ARG A 169 -1.73 -11.24 -22.46
CA ARG A 169 -0.89 -10.84 -21.30
C ARG A 169 -1.59 -10.94 -19.95
N ARG A 170 -2.88 -11.22 -19.97
CA ARG A 170 -3.70 -11.48 -18.80
C ARG A 170 -4.78 -12.51 -19.14
N ALA A 171 -5.29 -13.16 -18.10
CA ALA A 171 -6.51 -13.96 -18.13
C ALA A 171 -7.50 -13.40 -17.11
N VAL A 172 -8.73 -13.16 -17.55
CA VAL A 172 -9.86 -12.85 -16.66
C VAL A 172 -10.66 -14.13 -16.52
N THR A 173 -10.79 -14.64 -15.30
CA THR A 173 -11.37 -15.95 -15.03
C THR A 173 -11.98 -16.02 -13.64
N THR A 174 -12.48 -17.18 -13.23
CA THR A 174 -12.99 -17.45 -11.90
C THR A 174 -12.19 -18.55 -11.21
N ILE A 175 -12.31 -18.62 -9.90
CA ILE A 175 -11.74 -19.68 -9.08
C ILE A 175 -12.61 -20.93 -9.23
N ALA A 176 -12.03 -22.00 -9.77
CA ALA A 176 -12.71 -23.29 -9.93
C ALA A 176 -12.71 -24.10 -8.62
N ALA A 177 -11.60 -24.08 -7.89
CA ALA A 177 -11.47 -24.75 -6.60
C ALA A 177 -10.42 -24.06 -5.72
N VAL A 178 -10.57 -24.24 -4.40
CA VAL A 178 -9.62 -23.77 -3.38
C VAL A 178 -8.97 -25.01 -2.76
N GLU A 179 -7.67 -25.21 -3.03
CA GLU A 179 -6.91 -26.37 -2.52
C GLU A 179 -6.14 -26.04 -1.23
N GLY A 180 -6.09 -24.76 -0.86
CA GLY A 180 -5.54 -24.27 0.40
C GLY A 180 -5.51 -22.75 0.44
N ASP A 181 -5.10 -22.19 1.57
CA ASP A 181 -5.06 -20.74 1.81
C ASP A 181 -4.21 -19.94 0.79
N LEU A 182 -3.27 -20.61 0.12
CA LEU A 182 -2.35 -20.03 -0.86
C LEU A 182 -2.41 -20.75 -2.22
N ALA A 183 -3.34 -21.70 -2.41
CA ALA A 183 -3.37 -22.58 -3.58
C ALA A 183 -4.77 -22.57 -4.20
N LEU A 184 -4.87 -21.98 -5.39
CA LEU A 184 -6.13 -21.76 -6.10
C LEU A 184 -6.08 -22.44 -7.47
N VAL A 185 -7.15 -23.13 -7.83
CA VAL A 185 -7.34 -23.66 -9.18
C VAL A 185 -8.19 -22.67 -9.97
N LEU A 186 -7.66 -22.15 -11.06
CA LEU A 186 -8.34 -21.16 -11.88
C LEU A 186 -8.98 -21.81 -13.11
N ALA A 187 -10.23 -21.42 -13.40
CA ALA A 187 -10.95 -21.94 -14.56
C ALA A 187 -10.26 -21.53 -15.87
N GLY A 188 -10.32 -22.41 -16.88
CA GLY A 188 -9.82 -22.11 -18.23
C GLY A 188 -8.30 -21.99 -18.39
N LEU A 189 -7.50 -22.19 -17.33
CA LEU A 189 -6.03 -22.11 -17.41
C LEU A 189 -5.34 -23.42 -17.78
N GLY A 190 -6.04 -24.56 -17.79
CA GLY A 190 -5.44 -25.88 -18.02
C GLY A 190 -4.72 -26.06 -19.37
N GLY A 191 -4.98 -25.21 -20.37
CA GLY A 191 -4.28 -25.21 -21.67
C GLY A 191 -3.05 -24.28 -21.73
N THR A 192 -2.71 -23.59 -20.64
CA THR A 192 -1.57 -22.67 -20.59
C THR A 192 -0.29 -23.44 -20.27
N ALA A 193 0.81 -23.11 -20.93
CA ALA A 193 2.13 -23.60 -20.54
C ALA A 193 2.44 -23.24 -19.07
N ASP A 194 3.11 -24.15 -18.37
CA ASP A 194 3.53 -23.95 -16.98
C ASP A 194 4.48 -22.76 -16.84
N GLY A 195 4.38 -22.06 -15.71
CA GLY A 195 5.22 -20.91 -15.39
C GLY A 195 4.85 -19.61 -16.12
N VAL A 196 3.85 -19.61 -17.00
CA VAL A 196 3.46 -18.40 -17.75
C VAL A 196 3.03 -17.26 -16.82
N PHE A 197 2.38 -17.60 -15.71
CA PHE A 197 1.89 -16.65 -14.73
C PHE A 197 2.78 -16.53 -13.47
N THR A 198 3.86 -17.32 -13.35
CA THR A 198 4.82 -17.20 -12.23
C THR A 198 5.49 -15.84 -12.23
N ASP A 199 5.61 -15.17 -11.08
CA ASP A 199 6.04 -13.76 -10.93
C ASP A 199 5.07 -12.76 -11.59
N GLY A 200 3.85 -13.20 -11.88
CA GLY A 200 2.74 -12.36 -12.31
C GLY A 200 1.95 -11.82 -11.12
N ARG A 201 0.87 -11.10 -11.41
CA ARG A 201 -0.03 -10.55 -10.38
C ARG A 201 -1.43 -11.12 -10.55
N LEU A 202 -1.99 -11.64 -9.46
CA LEU A 202 -3.40 -12.02 -9.34
C LEU A 202 -4.15 -10.94 -8.57
N THR A 203 -5.28 -10.50 -9.12
CA THR A 203 -6.18 -9.53 -8.50
C THR A 203 -7.59 -10.11 -8.44
N PHE A 204 -8.19 -10.10 -7.26
CA PHE A 204 -9.59 -10.48 -7.07
C PHE A 204 -10.50 -9.37 -7.57
N THR A 205 -11.47 -9.70 -8.42
CA THR A 205 -12.41 -8.74 -9.02
C THR A 205 -13.80 -8.81 -8.40
N THR A 206 -14.16 -9.92 -7.77
CA THR A 206 -15.42 -10.10 -7.03
C THR A 206 -15.19 -10.88 -5.74
N GLY A 207 -16.25 -11.10 -4.96
CA GLY A 207 -16.20 -11.82 -3.69
C GLY A 207 -15.72 -10.96 -2.53
N ALA A 208 -15.51 -11.58 -1.37
CA ALA A 208 -15.10 -10.89 -0.14
C ALA A 208 -13.69 -10.27 -0.24
N ASN A 209 -12.87 -10.75 -1.18
CA ASN A 209 -11.51 -10.26 -1.41
C ASN A 209 -11.43 -9.26 -2.57
N ALA A 210 -12.54 -8.74 -3.10
CA ALA A 210 -12.51 -7.82 -4.25
C ALA A 210 -11.55 -6.64 -4.04
N GLY A 211 -10.63 -6.43 -4.99
CA GLY A 211 -9.57 -5.43 -4.91
C GLY A 211 -8.25 -5.93 -4.32
N PHE A 212 -8.26 -7.03 -3.55
CA PHE A 212 -7.02 -7.64 -3.06
C PHE A 212 -6.18 -8.16 -4.21
N SER A 213 -4.86 -7.96 -4.11
CA SER A 213 -3.92 -8.41 -5.14
C SER A 213 -2.65 -8.95 -4.51
N THR A 214 -2.07 -9.98 -5.12
CA THR A 214 -0.80 -10.58 -4.69
C THR A 214 -0.05 -11.18 -5.87
N GLU A 215 1.25 -11.35 -5.72
CA GLU A 215 2.12 -12.00 -6.67
C GLU A 215 1.85 -13.51 -6.73
N VAL A 216 1.96 -14.05 -7.93
CA VAL A 216 1.90 -15.49 -8.17
C VAL A 216 3.28 -16.08 -7.93
N LYS A 217 3.40 -16.94 -6.91
CA LYS A 217 4.63 -17.66 -6.57
C LYS A 217 4.99 -18.73 -7.59
N SER A 218 4.00 -19.44 -8.10
CA SER A 218 4.19 -20.47 -9.12
C SER A 218 2.87 -20.83 -9.77
N GLN A 219 2.89 -21.21 -11.04
CA GLN A 219 1.75 -21.78 -11.75
C GLN A 219 2.12 -23.08 -12.47
N SER A 220 1.28 -24.11 -12.31
CA SER A 220 1.34 -25.37 -13.08
C SER A 220 -0.08 -25.79 -13.48
N GLY A 221 -0.32 -25.92 -14.79
CA GLY A 221 -1.67 -26.06 -15.34
C GLY A 221 -2.63 -24.99 -14.83
N ALA A 222 -3.76 -25.41 -14.26
CA ALA A 222 -4.73 -24.49 -13.66
C ALA A 222 -4.39 -24.07 -12.21
N LEU A 223 -3.42 -24.73 -11.57
CA LEU A 223 -3.06 -24.49 -10.17
C LEU A 223 -2.11 -23.30 -10.06
N VAL A 224 -2.50 -22.31 -9.27
CA VAL A 224 -1.75 -21.10 -8.96
C VAL A 224 -1.47 -21.04 -7.47
N ARG A 225 -0.20 -20.83 -7.11
CA ARG A 225 0.22 -20.58 -5.73
C ARG A 225 0.54 -19.11 -5.52
N LEU A 226 0.10 -18.55 -4.40
CA LEU A 226 0.25 -17.13 -4.07
C LEU A 226 1.40 -16.90 -3.09
N TRP A 227 1.97 -15.70 -3.11
CA TRP A 227 2.93 -15.27 -2.09
C TRP A 227 2.27 -14.83 -0.80
N GLN A 228 1.09 -14.23 -0.88
CA GLN A 228 0.33 -13.76 0.29
C GLN A 228 -1.04 -14.42 0.35
N ARG A 229 -1.50 -14.69 1.57
CA ARG A 229 -2.84 -15.22 1.84
C ARG A 229 -3.86 -14.10 1.64
N PRO A 230 -4.96 -14.33 0.91
CA PRO A 230 -6.07 -13.38 0.85
C PRO A 230 -6.63 -13.09 2.26
N PRO A 231 -6.97 -11.83 2.59
CA PRO A 231 -7.42 -11.46 3.94
C PRO A 231 -8.69 -12.18 4.40
N ALA A 232 -9.60 -12.48 3.47
CA ALA A 232 -10.84 -13.19 3.73
C ALA A 232 -10.84 -14.59 3.09
N PRO A 233 -11.68 -15.53 3.56
CA PRO A 233 -11.86 -16.82 2.90
C PRO A 233 -12.23 -16.67 1.42
N VAL A 234 -11.60 -17.47 0.58
CA VAL A 234 -11.83 -17.50 -0.86
C VAL A 234 -12.89 -18.54 -1.18
N VAL A 235 -13.79 -18.24 -2.11
CA VAL A 235 -14.87 -19.16 -2.51
C VAL A 235 -14.77 -19.47 -4.00
N ALA A 236 -15.10 -20.71 -4.39
CA ALA A 236 -15.21 -21.07 -5.80
C ALA A 236 -16.29 -20.21 -6.48
N GLY A 237 -16.00 -19.73 -7.68
CA GLY A 237 -16.83 -18.77 -8.42
C GLY A 237 -16.39 -17.31 -8.27
N ASP A 238 -15.54 -16.97 -7.29
CA ASP A 238 -14.96 -15.63 -7.18
C ASP A 238 -14.17 -15.30 -8.45
N GLY A 239 -14.37 -14.09 -8.96
CA GLY A 239 -13.72 -13.57 -10.15
C GLY A 239 -12.32 -13.06 -9.85
N VAL A 240 -11.38 -13.35 -10.75
CA VAL A 240 -9.99 -12.94 -10.67
C VAL A 240 -9.46 -12.52 -12.03
N THR A 241 -8.49 -11.61 -12.01
CA THR A 241 -7.62 -11.31 -13.16
C THR A 241 -6.20 -11.71 -12.81
N VAL A 242 -5.57 -12.54 -13.64
CA VAL A 242 -4.15 -12.92 -13.48
C VAL A 242 -3.35 -12.41 -14.68
N THR A 243 -2.23 -11.76 -14.41
CA THR A 243 -1.31 -11.19 -15.42
C THR A 243 -0.09 -12.07 -15.58
N MET A 244 0.48 -12.12 -16.79
CA MET A 244 1.72 -12.86 -17.07
C MET A 244 2.86 -12.44 -16.13
N GLY A 245 3.77 -13.38 -15.94
CA GLY A 245 4.97 -13.20 -15.15
C GLY A 245 6.10 -12.42 -15.81
N CYS A 246 6.80 -11.60 -15.02
CA CYS A 246 8.05 -10.95 -15.43
C CYS A 246 9.14 -11.23 -14.40
N ASP A 247 10.08 -12.10 -14.77
CA ASP A 247 11.26 -12.49 -13.97
C ASP A 247 12.34 -11.39 -13.87
N LYS A 248 12.06 -10.21 -14.44
CA LYS A 248 12.94 -9.03 -14.51
C LYS A 248 14.25 -9.27 -15.27
N ARG A 249 14.40 -10.36 -16.03
CA ARG A 249 15.60 -10.65 -16.82
C ARG A 249 15.54 -10.00 -18.20
N PHE A 250 16.70 -9.58 -18.71
CA PHE A 250 16.79 -8.95 -20.02
C PHE A 250 16.38 -9.89 -21.17
N THR A 251 16.80 -11.16 -21.10
CA THR A 251 16.45 -12.19 -22.08
C THR A 251 14.93 -12.35 -22.18
N THR A 252 14.24 -12.53 -21.06
CA THR A 252 12.78 -12.62 -21.01
C THR A 252 12.12 -11.34 -21.53
N CYS A 253 12.61 -10.16 -21.13
CA CYS A 253 12.09 -8.88 -21.62
C CYS A 253 12.20 -8.75 -23.16
N ARG A 254 13.33 -9.16 -23.73
CA ARG A 254 13.61 -9.12 -25.17
C ARG A 254 12.80 -10.18 -25.93
N ASP A 255 12.90 -11.43 -25.52
CA ASP A 255 12.45 -12.58 -26.31
C ASP A 255 10.96 -12.85 -26.12
N ARG A 256 10.46 -12.75 -24.88
CA ARG A 256 9.04 -13.03 -24.57
C ARG A 256 8.15 -11.83 -24.83
N PHE A 257 8.63 -10.61 -24.57
CA PHE A 257 7.82 -9.41 -24.62
C PHE A 257 8.21 -8.42 -25.72
N GLY A 258 9.35 -8.61 -26.39
CA GLY A 258 9.82 -7.68 -27.42
C GLY A 258 10.14 -6.29 -26.87
N ASN A 259 10.40 -6.15 -25.56
CA ASN A 259 10.42 -4.86 -24.86
C ASN A 259 11.82 -4.45 -24.37
N ALA A 260 12.87 -4.90 -25.06
CA ALA A 260 14.26 -4.61 -24.70
C ALA A 260 14.56 -3.10 -24.59
N VAL A 261 13.93 -2.27 -25.43
CA VAL A 261 14.11 -0.80 -25.45
C VAL A 261 13.68 -0.14 -24.13
N ASN A 262 12.67 -0.70 -23.45
CA ASN A 262 12.19 -0.20 -22.16
C ASN A 262 12.74 -1.00 -20.98
N PHE A 263 13.73 -1.87 -21.19
CA PHE A 263 14.41 -2.54 -20.08
C PHE A 263 15.11 -1.50 -19.21
N ARG A 264 14.90 -1.58 -17.90
CA ARG A 264 15.46 -0.61 -16.95
C ARG A 264 16.61 -1.16 -16.11
N GLY A 265 16.97 -2.43 -16.26
CA GLY A 265 18.19 -2.97 -15.66
C GLY A 265 19.45 -2.65 -16.48
N PHE A 266 20.58 -3.15 -15.99
CA PHE A 266 21.91 -3.00 -16.58
C PHE A 266 22.51 -4.39 -16.86
N PRO A 267 22.06 -5.08 -17.94
CA PRO A 267 22.32 -6.51 -18.12
C PRO A 267 23.79 -6.84 -18.41
N HIS A 268 24.60 -5.83 -18.73
CA HIS A 268 26.02 -5.95 -19.03
C HIS A 268 26.89 -5.32 -17.93
N MET A 269 26.32 -5.00 -16.78
CA MET A 269 27.08 -4.46 -15.65
C MET A 269 28.10 -5.50 -15.18
N PRO A 270 29.41 -5.20 -15.25
CA PRO A 270 30.43 -6.12 -14.75
C PRO A 270 30.28 -6.32 -13.24
N GLY A 271 30.53 -7.55 -12.77
CA GLY A 271 30.53 -7.85 -11.35
C GLY A 271 31.72 -7.22 -10.61
N ASN A 272 31.65 -7.20 -9.27
CA ASN A 272 32.72 -6.66 -8.43
C ASN A 272 34.08 -7.35 -8.67
N ASP A 273 34.07 -8.63 -8.99
CA ASP A 273 35.29 -9.41 -9.27
C ASP A 273 36.06 -8.84 -10.48
N TYR A 274 35.34 -8.35 -11.50
CA TYR A 274 35.96 -7.71 -12.65
C TYR A 274 36.62 -6.38 -12.29
N VAL A 275 36.04 -5.62 -11.36
CA VAL A 275 36.56 -4.32 -10.92
C VAL A 275 37.91 -4.45 -10.21
N ILE A 276 38.13 -5.54 -9.48
CA ILE A 276 39.39 -5.80 -8.76
C ILE A 276 40.38 -6.65 -9.58
N SER A 277 39.99 -7.11 -10.77
CA SER A 277 40.84 -7.91 -11.63
C SER A 277 41.99 -7.07 -12.19
N ILE A 278 43.16 -7.70 -12.34
CA ILE A 278 44.31 -7.12 -13.03
C ILE A 278 44.52 -7.88 -14.34
N ALA A 279 44.90 -7.18 -15.40
CA ALA A 279 45.29 -7.84 -16.63
C ALA A 279 46.65 -8.53 -16.43
N ILE A 280 46.69 -9.85 -16.61
CA ILE A 280 47.93 -10.63 -16.52
C ILE A 280 48.45 -10.87 -17.94
N ALA A 281 49.69 -10.44 -18.20
CA ALA A 281 50.31 -10.63 -19.50
C ALA A 281 50.42 -12.13 -19.84
N GLY A 282 49.85 -12.52 -20.98
CA GLY A 282 49.81 -13.93 -21.43
C GLY A 282 48.54 -14.68 -21.02
N GLU A 283 47.66 -14.07 -20.22
CA GLU A 283 46.31 -14.58 -19.99
C GLU A 283 45.42 -14.36 -21.23
N GLY A 284 44.56 -15.33 -21.54
CA GLY A 284 43.60 -15.23 -22.63
C GLY A 284 42.42 -14.30 -22.30
N GLY A 285 41.57 -13.98 -23.28
CA GLY A 285 40.35 -13.19 -23.04
C GLY A 285 40.51 -11.67 -23.13
N HIS A 286 41.64 -11.19 -23.64
CA HIS A 286 41.90 -9.76 -23.91
C HIS A 286 41.72 -9.40 -25.40
N ASP A 287 40.68 -9.93 -26.03
CA ASP A 287 40.41 -9.80 -27.48
C ASP A 287 39.24 -8.87 -27.81
N GLY A 288 38.64 -8.22 -26.81
CA GLY A 288 37.51 -7.30 -26.97
C GLY A 288 36.15 -7.99 -27.16
N THR A 289 36.05 -9.28 -26.87
CA THR A 289 34.78 -10.02 -26.88
C THR A 289 33.88 -9.69 -25.68
N VAL A 290 32.64 -10.19 -25.71
CA VAL A 290 31.69 -10.00 -24.60
C VAL A 290 32.24 -10.63 -23.33
N LEU A 291 32.27 -9.87 -22.25
CA LEU A 291 32.58 -10.37 -20.91
C LEU A 291 31.48 -11.35 -20.48
N THR A 292 31.82 -12.64 -20.44
CA THR A 292 30.95 -13.74 -19.98
C THR A 292 31.13 -14.02 -18.51
#